data_AF-A0A973P4A2-F1
#
_entry.id   AF-A0A973P4A2-F1
#
_cell.length_a   1.000
_cell.length_b   1.000
_cell.length_c   1.000
_cell.angle_alpha   90.00
_cell.angle_beta   90.00
_cell.angle_gamma   90.00
#
_symmetry.space_group_name_H-M   'P 1'
#
loop_
_entity.id
_entity.type
_entity.pdbx_description
1 polymer ?
#
loop_
_entity_poly.entity_id
_entity_poly.type
_entity_poly.pdbx_seq_one_letter_code
_entity_poly.pdbx_strand_id
1 'polypeptide(L)' 'MRCAMRAVVVEEFGGPLQLRDIPQPVPGPGQVLVEVHASGVNPLDTKIRAGRAGHARSQLPA' A
#
# COMPACT_ATOMS: atom_id res chain seq x y z
N MET A 1 5.75 7.84 21.49
CA MET A 1 5.68 8.58 20.21
C MET A 1 5.00 7.67 19.20
N ARG A 2 3.77 7.98 18.78
CA ARG A 2 3.13 7.27 17.68
C ARG A 2 3.60 7.94 16.39
N CYS A 3 4.59 7.37 15.71
CA CYS A 3 4.96 7.83 14.38
C CYS A 3 4.05 7.07 13.40
N ALA A 4 2.97 7.72 12.98
CA ALA A 4 2.10 7.21 11.93
C ALA A 4 2.54 7.80 10.59
N MET A 5 2.41 7.02 9.52
CA MET A 5 2.57 7.47 8.14
C MET A 5 1.25 7.36 7.39
N ARG A 6 1.07 8.19 6.37
CA ARG A 6 -0.10 8.13 5.49
C ARG A 6 0.12 7.09 4.39
N ALA A 7 -0.87 6.26 4.15
CA ALA A 7 -0.89 5.28 3.08
C ALA A 7 -2.25 5.24 2.40
N VAL A 8 -2.27 4.91 1.11
CA VAL A 8 -3.49 4.60 0.37
C VAL A 8 -3.68 3.09 0.40
N VAL A 9 -4.79 2.63 0.99
CA VAL A 9 -5.05 1.22 1.31
C VAL A 9 -6.27 0.71 0.56
N VAL A 10 -6.18 -0.51 0.06
CA VAL A 10 -7.29 -1.33 -0.42
C VAL A 10 -7.78 -2.17 0.76
N GLU A 11 -8.94 -1.83 1.30
CA GLU A 11 -9.58 -2.59 2.38
C GLU A 11 -10.48 -3.70 1.83
N GLU A 12 -11.06 -3.49 0.65
CA GLU A 12 -11.98 -4.41 -0.02
C GLU A 12 -11.69 -4.43 -1.52
N PHE A 13 -11.69 -5.61 -2.14
CA PHE A 13 -11.52 -5.72 -3.58
C PHE A 13 -12.67 -5.05 -4.33
N GLY A 14 -12.34 -4.21 -5.31
CA GLY A 14 -13.31 -3.43 -6.09
C GLY A 14 -13.82 -2.18 -5.37
N GLY A 15 -13.54 -2.04 -4.07
CA GLY A 15 -13.88 -0.88 -3.26
C GLY A 15 -13.06 0.38 -3.59
N PRO A 16 -13.39 1.51 -2.97
CA PRO A 16 -12.61 2.73 -3.09
C PRO A 16 -11.26 2.57 -2.39
N LEU A 17 -10.26 3.31 -2.88
CA LEU A 17 -8.99 3.48 -2.17
C LEU A 17 -9.20 4.36 -0.94
N GLN A 18 -8.62 3.98 0.20
CA GLN A 18 -8.75 4.73 1.45
C GLN A 18 -7.42 5.34 1.87
N LEU A 19 -7.38 6.66 2.11
CA LEU A 19 -6.24 7.29 2.76
C LEU A 19 -6.30 7.02 4.27
N ARG A 20 -5.25 6.42 4.84
CA ARG A 20 -5.20 5.98 6.23
C ARG A 20 -3.88 6.37 6.87
N ASP A 21 -3.91 6.63 8.18
CA ASP A 21 -2.71 6.65 9.00
C ASP A 21 -2.42 5.22 9.48
N ILE A 22 -1.22 4.73 9.17
CA ILE A 22 -0.73 3.40 9.57
C ILE A 22 0.59 3.54 10.36
N PRO A 23 0.98 2.55 11.16
CA PRO A 23 2.26 2.60 11.86
C PRO A 23 3.43 2.80 10.90
N GLN A 24 4.34 3.73 11.22
CA GLN A 24 5.57 3.88 10.46
C GLN A 24 6.43 2.62 10.60
N PRO A 25 6.89 2.02 9.49
CA PRO A 25 7.73 0.83 9.55
C PRO A 25 9.10 1.15 10.14
N VAL A 26 9.63 0.21 10.91
CA VAL A 26 11.00 0.26 11.45
C VAL A 26 11.87 -0.67 10.60
N PRO A 27 12.90 -0.16 9.91
CA PRO A 27 13.75 -1.00 9.07
C PRO A 27 14.58 -1.97 9.92
N GLY A 28 14.65 -3.24 9.49
CA GLY A 28 15.55 -4.25 10.04
C GLY A 28 16.95 -4.22 9.40
N PRO A 29 17.83 -5.17 9.75
CA PRO A 29 19.16 -5.27 9.16
C PRO A 29 19.10 -5.37 7.63
N GLY A 30 19.87 -4.52 6.94
CA GLY A 30 19.92 -4.46 5.47
C GLY A 30 18.74 -3.74 4.80
N GLN A 31 17.80 -3.19 5.57
CA GLN A 31 16.68 -2.40 5.04
C GLN A 31 16.92 -0.90 5.24
N VAL A 32 16.28 -0.09 4.41
CA VAL A 32 16.25 1.37 4.55
C VAL A 32 14.81 1.84 4.63
N LEU A 33 14.57 2.90 5.40
CA LEU A 33 13.30 3.61 5.39
C LEU A 33 13.37 4.74 4.34
N VAL A 34 12.41 4.76 3.43
CA VAL A 34 12.34 5.75 2.34
C VAL A 34 11.16 6.68 2.57
N GLU A 35 11.42 7.99 2.55
CA GLU A 35 10.36 9.01 2.48
C GLU A 35 9.90 9.15 1.02
N VAL A 36 8.70 8.64 0.72
CA VAL A 36 8.14 8.68 -0.63
C VAL A 36 7.55 10.06 -0.91
N HIS A 37 8.21 10.86 -1.75
CA HIS A 37 7.69 12.16 -2.20
C HIS A 37 6.58 12.01 -3.25
N ALA A 38 6.70 11.01 -4.14
CA ALA A 38 5.71 10.72 -5.17
C ALA A 38 5.80 9.24 -5.58
N SER A 39 4.67 8.67 -6.00
CA SER A 39 4.59 7.34 -6.61
C SER A 39 3.63 7.38 -7.80
N GLY A 40 4.02 6.75 -8.91
CA GLY A 40 3.16 6.62 -10.09
C GLY A 40 2.14 5.49 -9.91
N VAL A 41 1.00 5.64 -10.58
CA VAL A 41 -0.02 4.57 -10.68
C VAL A 41 0.10 3.90 -12.04
N ASN A 42 0.19 2.57 -12.02
CA ASN A 42 0.24 1.71 -13.19
C ASN A 42 -1.12 1.01 -13.42
N PRO A 43 -1.42 0.57 -14.66
CA PRO A 43 -2.63 -0.22 -14.93
C PRO A 43 -2.76 -1.48 -14.06
N LEU A 44 -1.65 -2.07 -13.62
CA LEU A 44 -1.66 -3.23 -12.73
C LEU A 44 -2.28 -2.91 -11.38
N ASP A 45 -2.09 -1.71 -10.84
CA ASP A 45 -2.64 -1.31 -9.53
C ASP A 45 -4.17 -1.36 -9.55
N THR A 46 -4.78 -0.99 -10.68
CA THR A 46 -6.23 -1.08 -10.86
C THR A 46 -6.72 -2.53 -10.87
N LYS A 47 -5.91 -3.47 -11.39
CA LYS A 47 -6.21 -4.91 -11.39
C LYS A 47 -6.02 -5.50 -10.00
N ILE A 48 -4.99 -5.08 -9.26
CA ILE A 48 -4.75 -5.48 -7.86
C ILE A 48 -5.92 -5.01 -6.99
N ARG A 49 -6.26 -3.72 -7.02
CA ARG A 49 -7.40 -3.15 -6.29
C ARG A 49 -8.70 -3.89 -6.59
N ALA A 50 -8.92 -4.31 -7.84
CA ALA A 50 -10.13 -5.03 -8.25
C ALA A 50 -10.09 -6.55 -7.94
N GLY A 51 -9.01 -7.09 -7.35
CA GLY A 51 -8.87 -8.54 -7.12
C GLY A 51 -8.65 -9.37 -8.40
N ARG A 52 -8.24 -8.73 -9.50
CA ARG A 52 -8.11 -9.32 -10.85
C ARG A 52 -6.67 -9.46 -11.34
N ALA A 53 -5.68 -9.25 -10.47
CA ALA A 53 -4.26 -9.39 -10.79
C ALA A 53 -3.78 -10.84 -10.57
N GLY A 54 -4.02 -11.73 -11.55
CA GLY A 54 -3.74 -13.16 -11.43
C GLY A 54 -2.30 -13.51 -10.99
N HIS A 55 -1.29 -12.85 -11.56
CA HIS A 55 0.13 -13.09 -11.26
C HIS A 55 0.69 -12.23 -10.12
N ALA A 56 -0.10 -11.30 -9.58
CA ALA A 56 0.31 -10.34 -8.55
C ALA A 56 -0.81 -10.21 -7.50
N ARG A 57 -1.25 -11.34 -6.94
CA ARG A 57 -2.30 -11.36 -5.93
C ARG A 57 -1.78 -10.78 -4.62
N SER A 58 -2.50 -9.82 -4.08
CA SER A 58 -2.25 -9.24 -2.75
C SER A 58 -3.25 -9.79 -1.73
N GLN A 59 -2.87 -9.79 -0.45
CA GLN A 59 -3.80 -10.01 0.66
C GLN A 59 -4.32 -8.67 1.15
N LEU A 60 -5.60 -8.60 1.51
CA LEU A 60 -6.19 -7.39 2.09
C LEU A 60 -5.92 -7.34 3.61
N PRO A 61 -5.72 -6.15 4.20
CA PRO A 61 -5.58 -4.86 3.53
C PRO A 61 -4.26 -4.76 2.75
N ALA A 62 -4.32 -4.19 1.54
CA ALA A 62 -3.19 -4.07 0.62
C ALA A 62 -2.84 -2.61 0.30
#